data_AF-A0A7S4NL42-F1
#
_entry.id   AF-A0A7S4NL42-F1
#
_cell.length_a   1.000
_cell.length_b   1.000
_cell.length_c   1.000
_cell.angle_alpha   90.00
_cell.angle_beta   90.00
_cell.angle_gamma   90.00
#
_symmetry.space_group_name_H-M   'P 1'
#
loop_
_entity.id
_entity.type
_entity.pdbx_description
1 polymer ?
#
loop_
_entity_poly.entity_id
_entity_poly.type
_entity_poly.pdbx_seq_one_letter_code
_entity_poly.pdbx_strand_id
1 'polypeptide(L)'
;KRNKEELFGFGVTEEELWGSDFLKSQLLAQNFALFCFVYCLAFHSLFAHQNKGKLLSFQFLSLTFFTKRTIIFFVVLLLQGLFGFASIMTGARDKIGEVPFFIYVAIILSPLFSLLTEIFVYVKYMEWRRNYQLQLKLEFDTKLGMYSPVMSPAGEQ
;
A
#
# COMPACT_ATOMS: atom_id res chain seq x y z
N LYS A 1 25.52 10.79 -32.56
CA LYS A 1 25.08 12.17 -32.22
C LYS A 1 23.88 12.04 -31.28
N ARG A 2 24.08 12.21 -29.97
CA ARG A 2 23.04 12.02 -28.96
C ARG A 2 22.30 13.34 -28.81
N ASN A 3 20.99 13.32 -29.07
CA ASN A 3 20.10 14.49 -28.91
C ASN A 3 20.18 14.88 -27.43
N LYS A 4 20.84 16.01 -27.14
CA LYS A 4 20.86 16.59 -25.80
C LYS A 4 19.49 17.22 -25.62
N GLU A 5 18.66 16.61 -24.77
CA GLU A 5 17.34 17.18 -24.47
C GLU A 5 17.56 18.49 -23.73
N GLU A 6 17.30 19.60 -24.43
CA GLU A 6 17.41 20.94 -23.90
C GLU A 6 16.31 21.15 -22.86
N LEU A 7 16.71 21.37 -21.60
CA LEU A 7 15.75 21.74 -20.58
C LEU A 7 15.34 23.20 -20.80
N PHE A 8 14.06 23.43 -21.08
CA PHE A 8 13.47 24.77 -21.27
C PHE A 8 14.14 25.66 -22.35
N GLY A 9 14.76 25.06 -23.37
CA GLY A 9 15.32 25.81 -24.51
C GLY A 9 16.55 26.66 -24.20
N PHE A 10 17.21 26.45 -23.06
CA PHE A 10 18.40 27.20 -22.66
C PHE A 10 19.74 26.54 -23.03
N GLY A 11 19.74 25.44 -23.81
CA GLY A 11 20.96 24.77 -24.25
C GLY A 11 21.83 24.17 -23.13
N VAL A 12 21.39 24.27 -21.87
CA VAL A 12 22.04 23.64 -20.71
C VAL A 12 21.48 22.24 -20.53
N THR A 13 22.37 21.25 -20.47
CA THR A 13 21.96 19.87 -20.21
C THR A 13 21.71 19.66 -18.71
N GLU A 14 20.76 18.81 -18.33
CA GLU A 14 20.50 18.49 -16.90
C GLU A 14 21.77 18.03 -16.17
N GLU A 15 22.66 17.36 -16.90
CA GLU A 15 23.96 16.88 -16.41
C GLU A 15 24.92 18.03 -16.05
N GLU A 16 24.86 19.15 -16.77
CA GLU A 16 25.64 20.36 -16.47
C GLU A 16 25.06 21.15 -15.28
N LEU A 17 23.74 21.09 -15.07
CA LEU A 17 23.07 21.85 -14.00
C LEU A 17 23.17 21.17 -12.63
N TRP A 18 22.96 19.84 -12.59
CA TRP A 18 22.82 19.09 -11.34
C TRP A 18 23.99 18.14 -11.05
N GLY A 19 24.85 17.89 -12.04
CA GLY A 19 25.92 16.90 -11.95
C GLY A 19 25.42 15.47 -12.15
N SER A 20 26.23 14.65 -12.82
CA SER A 20 25.87 13.27 -13.17
C SER A 20 25.60 12.38 -11.96
N ASP A 21 26.26 12.61 -10.83
CA ASP A 21 26.06 11.85 -9.60
C ASP A 21 24.70 12.09 -8.94
N PHE A 22 24.18 13.33 -9.04
CA PHE A 22 22.84 13.65 -8.55
C PHE A 22 21.78 12.92 -9.36
N LEU A 23 21.88 12.95 -10.70
CA LEU A 23 20.93 12.29 -11.60
C LEU A 23 20.91 10.76 -11.39
N LYS A 24 22.07 10.15 -11.19
CA LYS A 24 22.18 8.71 -10.87
C LYS A 24 21.51 8.37 -9.54
N SER A 25 21.71 9.21 -8.52
CA SER A 25 21.11 9.03 -7.19
C SER A 25 19.60 9.22 -7.24
N GLN A 26 19.12 10.19 -8.02
CA GLN A 26 17.69 10.42 -8.26
C GLN A 26 17.04 9.23 -8.97
N LEU A 27 17.67 8.70 -10.02
CA LEU A 27 17.18 7.51 -10.74
C LEU A 27 17.09 6.29 -9.82
N LEU A 28 18.07 6.13 -8.94
CA LEU A 28 18.06 5.07 -7.93
C LEU A 28 16.89 5.24 -6.94
N ALA A 29 16.68 6.45 -6.41
CA ALA A 29 15.59 6.76 -5.50
C ALA A 29 14.21 6.54 -6.14
N GLN A 30 14.04 6.93 -7.41
CA GLN A 30 12.80 6.69 -8.17
C GLN A 30 12.51 5.21 -8.34
N ASN A 31 13.51 4.39 -8.67
CA ASN A 31 13.34 2.94 -8.81
C ASN A 31 12.94 2.29 -7.47
N PHE A 32 13.54 2.69 -6.36
CA PHE A 32 13.17 2.20 -5.03
C PHE A 32 11.76 2.62 -4.62
N ALA A 33 11.39 3.88 -4.87
CA ALA A 33 10.04 4.38 -4.59
C ALA A 33 8.98 3.63 -5.41
N LEU A 34 9.24 3.43 -6.72
CA LEU A 34 8.36 2.68 -7.60
C LEU A 34 8.22 1.22 -7.15
N PHE A 35 9.34 0.57 -6.79
CA PHE A 35 9.31 -0.79 -6.27
C PHE A 35 8.46 -0.87 -5.00
N CYS A 36 8.68 0.03 -4.04
CA CYS A 36 7.91 0.08 -2.80
C CYS A 36 6.41 0.30 -3.06
N PHE A 37 6.07 1.19 -3.99
CA PHE A 37 4.70 1.46 -4.38
C PHE A 37 4.01 0.22 -4.99
N VAL A 38 4.65 -0.41 -5.97
CA VAL A 38 4.14 -1.63 -6.60
C VAL A 38 4.05 -2.78 -5.59
N TYR A 39 5.02 -2.90 -4.68
CA TYR A 39 5.02 -3.90 -3.63
C TYR A 39 3.83 -3.73 -2.67
N CYS A 40 3.57 -2.51 -2.21
CA CYS A 40 2.40 -2.20 -1.39
C CYS A 40 1.09 -2.50 -2.14
N LEU A 41 0.95 -2.10 -3.40
CA LEU A 41 -0.24 -2.37 -4.19
C LEU A 41 -0.47 -3.87 -4.43
N ALA A 42 0.59 -4.59 -4.80
CA ALA A 42 0.54 -6.04 -5.00
C ALA A 42 0.13 -6.73 -3.69
N PHE A 43 0.67 -6.30 -2.56
CA PHE A 43 0.32 -6.84 -1.25
C PHE A 43 -1.15 -6.55 -0.91
N HIS A 44 -1.62 -5.31 -1.07
CA HIS A 44 -3.02 -4.93 -0.89
C HIS A 44 -3.96 -5.75 -1.77
N SER A 45 -3.58 -6.05 -3.02
CA SER A 45 -4.39 -6.85 -3.94
C SER A 45 -4.67 -8.27 -3.42
N LEU A 46 -3.73 -8.85 -2.65
CA LEU A 46 -3.92 -10.15 -2.01
C LEU A 46 -5.05 -10.09 -0.97
N PHE A 47 -5.14 -8.99 -0.21
CA PHE A 47 -6.08 -8.81 0.90
C PHE A 47 -7.41 -8.14 0.50
N ALA A 48 -7.46 -7.38 -0.60
CA ALA A 48 -8.60 -6.53 -0.98
C ALA A 48 -9.95 -7.27 -1.17
N HIS A 49 -9.96 -8.58 -1.40
CA HIS A 49 -11.20 -9.35 -1.57
C HIS A 49 -11.55 -10.25 -0.38
N GLN A 50 -10.67 -10.33 0.62
CA GLN A 50 -11.06 -10.93 1.89
C GLN A 50 -12.03 -9.95 2.53
N ASN A 51 -13.33 -10.30 2.59
CA ASN A 51 -14.33 -9.55 3.35
C ASN A 51 -13.67 -9.03 4.62
N LYS A 52 -13.64 -7.71 4.83
CA LYS A 52 -12.83 -7.09 5.89
C LYS A 52 -13.15 -7.63 7.30
N GLY A 53 -14.33 -8.23 7.50
CA GLY A 53 -14.70 -8.98 8.72
C GLY A 53 -14.17 -10.43 8.82
N LYS A 54 -13.75 -11.05 7.71
CA LYS A 54 -13.18 -12.41 7.63
C LYS A 54 -11.66 -12.47 7.82
N LEU A 55 -10.96 -11.34 7.73
CA LEU A 55 -9.52 -11.25 8.01
C LEU A 55 -9.21 -11.67 9.45
N LEU A 56 -10.13 -11.40 10.38
CA LEU A 56 -10.10 -11.86 11.78
C LEU A 56 -10.63 -13.29 11.97
N SER A 57 -11.41 -13.82 11.01
CA SER A 57 -12.07 -15.13 11.11
C SER A 57 -11.21 -16.29 10.59
N PHE A 58 -9.96 -16.05 10.18
CA PHE A 58 -9.03 -17.08 9.67
C PHE A 58 -9.57 -18.00 8.57
N GLN A 59 -10.67 -17.65 7.89
CA GLN A 59 -11.17 -18.37 6.72
C GLN A 59 -10.36 -18.01 5.48
N PHE A 60 -9.05 -18.23 5.54
CA PHE A 60 -8.07 -17.97 4.48
C PHE A 60 -8.20 -18.95 3.29
N LEU A 61 -9.06 -19.97 3.39
CA LEU A 61 -8.85 -21.23 2.70
C LEU A 61 -9.87 -21.54 1.59
N SER A 62 -10.13 -20.59 0.69
CA SER A 62 -10.46 -21.00 -0.68
C SER A 62 -9.16 -21.20 -1.44
N LEU A 63 -8.57 -22.39 -1.27
CA LEU A 63 -7.23 -22.75 -1.74
C LEU A 63 -7.01 -22.34 -3.21
N THR A 64 -8.01 -22.53 -4.07
CA THR A 64 -7.91 -22.27 -5.51
C THR A 64 -7.81 -20.78 -5.87
N PHE A 65 -8.53 -19.90 -5.16
CA PHE A 65 -8.45 -18.45 -5.40
C PHE A 65 -7.19 -17.83 -4.82
N PHE A 66 -6.73 -18.36 -3.67
CA PHE A 66 -5.48 -17.96 -3.05
C PHE A 66 -4.29 -18.29 -3.97
N THR A 67 -4.23 -19.51 -4.52
CA THR A 67 -3.12 -19.91 -5.41
C THR A 67 -2.99 -19.03 -6.65
N LYS A 68 -4.09 -18.70 -7.34
CA LYS A 68 -4.04 -17.84 -8.55
C LYS A 68 -3.54 -16.43 -8.24
N ARG A 69 -4.01 -15.84 -7.13
CA ARG A 69 -3.61 -14.49 -6.70
C ARG A 69 -2.17 -14.43 -6.26
N THR A 70 -1.73 -15.43 -5.50
CA THR A 70 -0.33 -15.56 -5.07
C THR A 70 0.60 -15.69 -6.27
N ILE A 71 0.22 -16.46 -7.31
CA ILE A 71 1.00 -16.54 -8.56
C ILE A 71 1.09 -15.16 -9.22
N ILE A 72 -0.03 -14.44 -9.40
CA ILE A 72 -0.03 -13.10 -10.00
C ILE A 72 0.83 -12.14 -9.19
N PHE A 73 0.76 -12.18 -7.86
CA PHE A 73 1.60 -11.39 -6.97
C PHE A 73 3.09 -11.62 -7.24
N PHE A 74 3.54 -12.88 -7.27
CA PHE A 74 4.94 -13.20 -7.57
C PHE A 74 5.35 -12.78 -8.98
N VAL A 75 4.47 -12.93 -9.97
CA VAL A 75 4.73 -12.47 -11.35
C VAL A 75 4.91 -10.95 -11.41
N VAL A 76 4.06 -10.18 -10.71
CA VAL A 76 4.17 -8.72 -10.64
C VAL A 76 5.48 -8.29 -9.98
N LEU A 77 5.86 -8.92 -8.85
CA LEU A 77 7.13 -8.60 -8.19
C LEU A 77 8.35 -8.99 -9.00
N LEU A 78 8.29 -10.13 -9.70
CA LEU A 78 9.35 -10.55 -10.61
C LEU A 78 9.52 -9.54 -11.74
N LEU A 79 8.42 -9.14 -12.38
CA LEU A 79 8.45 -8.18 -13.49
C LEU A 79 8.97 -6.81 -13.03
N GLN A 80 8.53 -6.34 -11.86
CA GLN A 80 9.02 -5.09 -11.26
C GLN A 80 10.51 -5.18 -10.89
N GLY A 81 10.95 -6.32 -10.37
CA GLY A 81 12.36 -6.59 -10.07
C GLY A 81 13.23 -6.58 -11.33
N LEU A 82 12.78 -7.22 -12.41
CA LEU A 82 13.48 -7.21 -13.70
C LEU A 82 13.55 -5.79 -14.29
N PHE A 83 12.46 -5.04 -14.23
CA PHE A 83 12.43 -3.65 -14.71
C PHE A 83 13.37 -2.75 -13.91
N GLY A 84 13.31 -2.81 -12.57
CA GLY A 84 14.19 -2.06 -11.69
C GLY A 84 15.66 -2.43 -11.89
N PHE A 85 15.96 -3.72 -12.02
CA PHE A 85 17.32 -4.19 -12.29
C PHE A 85 17.85 -3.68 -13.64
N ALA A 86 17.06 -3.77 -14.70
CA ALA A 86 17.45 -3.26 -16.02
C ALA A 86 17.68 -1.74 -16.00
N SER A 87 16.79 -0.99 -15.33
CA SER A 87 16.88 0.46 -15.16
C SER A 87 18.15 0.89 -14.40
N ILE A 88 18.49 0.19 -13.32
CA ILE A 88 19.69 0.53 -12.54
C ILE A 88 20.97 0.12 -13.29
N MET A 89 20.96 -1.02 -13.99
CA MET A 89 22.13 -1.46 -14.75
C MET A 89 22.50 -0.54 -15.91
N THR A 90 21.54 0.18 -16.48
CA THR A 90 21.79 1.15 -17.55
C THR A 90 22.18 2.54 -17.03
N GLY A 91 21.71 2.94 -15.85
CA GLY A 91 21.83 4.32 -15.37
C GLY A 91 22.68 4.53 -14.11
N ALA A 92 22.64 3.63 -13.13
CA ALA A 92 23.11 3.90 -11.76
C ALA A 92 23.80 2.71 -11.05
N ARG A 93 24.42 1.80 -11.82
CA ARG A 93 25.07 0.58 -11.30
C ARG A 93 26.04 0.86 -10.15
N ASP A 94 26.86 1.89 -10.29
CA ASP A 94 27.94 2.19 -9.34
C ASP A 94 27.41 2.69 -7.98
N LYS A 95 26.16 3.18 -7.94
CA LYS A 95 25.51 3.72 -6.75
C LYS A 95 24.77 2.69 -5.90
N ILE A 96 24.61 1.45 -6.37
CA ILE A 96 23.93 0.38 -5.60
C ILE A 96 24.64 0.11 -4.27
N GLY A 97 25.97 0.10 -4.28
CA GLY A 97 26.77 -0.21 -3.08
C GLY A 97 26.71 0.87 -2.00
N GLU A 98 26.25 2.08 -2.33
CA GLU A 98 26.11 3.19 -1.39
C GLU A 98 24.75 3.16 -0.67
N VAL A 99 23.83 2.28 -1.08
CA VAL A 99 22.49 2.18 -0.47
C VAL A 99 22.61 1.53 0.90
N PRO A 100 22.24 2.25 1.98
CA PRO A 100 22.32 1.67 3.31
C PRO A 100 21.28 0.58 3.52
N PHE A 101 21.67 -0.47 4.25
CA PHE A 101 20.89 -1.68 4.44
C PHE A 101 19.46 -1.43 4.98
N PHE A 102 19.27 -0.40 5.81
CA PHE A 102 17.97 -0.07 6.39
C PHE A 102 16.89 0.27 5.35
N ILE A 103 17.27 0.73 4.15
CA ILE A 103 16.31 1.04 3.07
C ILE A 103 15.64 -0.25 2.58
N TYR A 104 16.40 -1.33 2.43
CA TYR A 104 15.84 -2.63 2.05
C TYR A 104 14.89 -3.17 3.11
N VAL A 105 15.24 -3.01 4.39
CA VAL A 105 14.36 -3.38 5.52
C VAL A 105 13.07 -2.56 5.50
N ALA A 106 13.16 -1.25 5.26
CA ALA A 106 11.98 -0.38 5.16
C ALA A 106 11.05 -0.80 4.02
N ILE A 107 11.59 -1.21 2.86
CA ILE A 107 10.80 -1.70 1.73
C ILE A 107 10.08 -3.00 2.08
N ILE A 108 10.75 -3.93 2.78
CA ILE A 108 10.14 -5.20 3.21
C ILE A 108 9.02 -4.96 4.22
N LEU A 109 9.18 -4.00 5.13
CA LEU A 109 8.20 -3.70 6.18
C LEU A 109 7.06 -2.78 5.74
N SER A 110 7.22 -2.02 4.64
CA SER A 110 6.23 -1.05 4.18
C SER A 110 4.81 -1.62 3.94
N PRO A 111 4.60 -2.81 3.34
CA PRO A 111 3.25 -3.34 3.19
C PRO A 111 2.59 -3.70 4.53
N LEU A 112 3.37 -4.13 5.53
CA LEU A 112 2.84 -4.44 6.85
C LEU A 112 2.31 -3.19 7.54
N PHE A 113 3.05 -2.08 7.47
CA PHE A 113 2.61 -0.80 8.00
C PHE A 113 1.33 -0.30 7.29
N SER A 114 1.27 -0.46 5.96
CA SER A 114 0.09 -0.08 5.18
C SER A 114 -1.14 -0.92 5.53
N LEU A 115 -0.96 -2.24 5.73
CA LEU A 115 -2.02 -3.15 6.16
C LEU A 115 -2.53 -2.82 7.57
N LEU A 116 -1.63 -2.52 8.50
CA LEU A 116 -2.02 -2.09 9.86
C LEU A 116 -2.87 -0.82 9.82
N THR A 117 -2.50 0.14 8.97
CA THR A 117 -3.27 1.37 8.77
C THR A 117 -4.68 1.07 8.21
N GLU A 118 -4.79 0.17 7.23
CA GLU A 118 -6.09 -0.23 6.70
C GLU A 118 -6.98 -0.91 7.76
N ILE A 119 -6.41 -1.82 8.55
CA ILE A 119 -7.14 -2.49 9.64
C ILE A 119 -7.61 -1.47 10.66
N PHE A 120 -6.75 -0.54 11.07
CA PHE A 120 -7.10 0.51 12.03
C PHE A 120 -8.27 1.37 11.53
N VAL A 121 -8.20 1.84 10.28
CA VAL A 121 -9.28 2.61 9.65
C VAL A 121 -10.57 1.79 9.56
N TYR A 122 -10.47 0.51 9.19
CA TYR A 122 -11.62 -0.38 9.11
C TYR A 122 -12.32 -0.57 10.46
N VAL A 123 -11.57 -0.83 11.53
CA VAL A 123 -12.12 -0.99 12.88
C VAL A 123 -12.87 0.27 13.31
N LYS A 124 -12.26 1.44 13.10
CA LYS A 124 -12.89 2.73 13.41
C LYS A 124 -14.15 2.98 12.60
N TYR A 125 -14.13 2.64 11.31
CA TYR A 125 -15.30 2.74 10.45
C TYR A 125 -16.44 1.82 10.90
N MET A 126 -16.13 0.58 11.32
CA MET A 126 -17.13 -0.38 11.80
C MET A 126 -17.76 0.06 13.13
N GLU A 127 -16.95 0.60 14.05
CA GLU A 127 -17.43 1.19 15.30
C GLU A 127 -18.39 2.36 15.04
N TRP A 128 -17.98 3.29 14.17
CA TRP A 128 -18.80 4.43 13.76
C TRP A 128 -20.11 3.98 13.10
N ARG A 129 -20.03 3.02 12.16
CA ARG A 129 -21.20 2.47 11.45
C ARG A 129 -22.18 1.83 12.42
N ARG A 130 -21.71 1.06 13.41
CA ARG A 130 -22.56 0.41 14.42
C ARG A 130 -23.31 1.46 15.25
N ASN A 131 -22.61 2.48 15.71
CA ASN A 131 -23.21 3.55 16.52
C ASN A 131 -24.25 4.33 15.71
N TYR A 132 -23.95 4.62 14.44
CA TYR A 132 -24.88 5.29 13.54
C TYR A 132 -26.14 4.45 13.24
N GLN A 133 -25.97 3.14 13.03
CA GLN A 133 -27.11 2.23 12.84
C GLN A 133 -27.99 2.14 14.10
N LEU A 134 -27.40 2.15 15.29
CA LEU A 134 -28.16 2.18 16.55
C LEU A 134 -28.95 3.48 16.69
N GLN A 135 -28.35 4.63 16.35
CA GLN A 135 -29.03 5.93 16.36
C GLN A 135 -30.20 5.97 15.37
N LEU A 136 -29.99 5.51 14.13
CA LEU A 136 -31.04 5.44 13.12
C LEU A 136 -32.17 4.51 13.55
N LYS A 137 -31.85 3.37 14.16
CA LYS A 137 -32.86 2.43 14.67
C LYS A 137 -33.69 3.08 15.78
N LEU A 138 -33.04 3.73 16.74
CA LEU A 138 -33.72 4.47 17.81
C LEU A 138 -34.63 5.55 17.21
N GLU A 139 -34.15 6.36 16.28
CA GLU A 139 -34.96 7.40 15.62
C GLU A 139 -36.15 6.82 14.85
N PHE A 140 -36.00 5.66 14.22
CA PHE A 140 -37.09 4.98 13.54
C PHE A 140 -38.13 4.45 14.53
N ASP A 141 -37.69 3.79 15.60
CA ASP A 141 -38.55 3.23 16.64
C ASP A 141 -39.29 4.35 17.42
N THR A 142 -38.64 5.50 17.64
CA THR A 142 -39.27 6.68 18.28
C THR A 142 -40.38 7.26 17.40
N LYS A 143 -40.13 7.41 16.09
CA LYS A 143 -41.11 7.98 15.13
C LYS A 143 -42.29 7.04 14.88
N LEU A 144 -42.11 5.74 15.07
CA LEU A 144 -43.18 4.74 14.98
C LEU A 144 -43.94 4.53 16.29
N GLY A 145 -43.54 5.19 17.39
CA GLY A 145 -44.16 5.00 18.69
C GLY A 145 -43.90 3.63 19.33
N MET A 146 -42.92 2.87 18.83
CA MET A 146 -42.58 1.52 19.28
C MET A 146 -41.47 1.51 20.35
N TYR A 147 -41.51 2.43 21.31
CA TYR A 147 -40.51 2.44 22.38
C TYR A 147 -40.70 1.25 23.33
N SER A 148 -39.83 0.24 23.20
CA SER A 148 -39.53 -0.68 24.29
C SER A 148 -38.16 -0.30 24.86
N PRO A 149 -38.02 -0.05 26.17
CA PRO A 149 -36.75 0.34 26.75
C PRO A 149 -35.72 -0.77 26.55
N VAL A 150 -34.60 -0.44 25.90
CA VAL A 150 -33.44 -1.32 25.80
C VAL A 150 -32.89 -1.47 27.22
N MET A 151 -33.12 -2.62 27.84
CA MET A 151 -32.56 -2.92 29.16
C MET A 151 -31.03 -2.88 29.05
N SER A 152 -30.43 -1.89 29.70
CA SER A 152 -29.05 -1.93 30.12
C SER A 152 -28.82 -3.24 30.89
N PRO A 153 -27.70 -3.97 30.70
CA PRO A 153 -27.36 -5.08 31.57
C PRO A 153 -27.06 -4.53 32.96
N ALA A 154 -28.11 -4.40 33.76
CA ALA A 154 -28.02 -4.17 35.19
C ALA A 154 -27.65 -5.50 35.84
N GLY A 155 -26.44 -5.60 36.37
CA GLY A 155 -26.08 -6.65 37.31
C GLY A 155 -24.72 -7.32 37.08
N GLU A 156 -23.64 -6.58 37.26
CA GLU A 156 -22.44 -7.13 37.90
C GLU A 156 -22.16 -6.24 39.12
N GLN A 157 -22.73 -6.65 40.26
CA GLN A 157 -22.22 -6.33 41.59
C GLN A 157 -21.23 -7.43 41.99
#